data_AF-A0AAN6QY68-F1
#
_entry.id   AF-A0AAN6QY68-F1
#
_cell.length_a   1.000
_cell.length_b   1.000
_cell.length_c   1.000
_cell.angle_alpha   90.00
_cell.angle_beta   90.00
_cell.angle_gamma   90.00
#
_symmetry.space_group_name_H-M   'P 1'
#
loop_
_entity.id
_entity.type
_entity.pdbx_description
1 polymer ?
#
loop_
_entity_poly.entity_id
_entity_poly.type
_entity_poly.pdbx_seq_one_letter_code
_entity_poly.pdbx_strand_id
1 'polypeptide(L)'
;MATITATSLPPELWLDILPHVPYSPSTLTTLRLISRRFNALINWHETSLVKNIKKYTISANSTKLYPDLPPQTFRGLATLYARQETLQDVARAWPDIVSASNGAPRQEGLYWLKGRYEPIFTAGVLLLYRLQDTPFTPSILSPNHAGFRNHNPTHTAQLALLHTLPPTSLAPLLFVCLASVKILRVLGPEPINERWCKGDLEVRSEVEMACETVLLESGVGVFVGLLGLSKDSGKGRGEWALRYVVRISNPLRRVSLGVLHDMSS
;
A
#
# COMPACT_ATOMS: atom_id res chain seq x y z
N MET A 1 41.58 28.01 1.81
CA MET A 1 40.52 27.73 0.82
C MET A 1 39.20 27.68 1.56
N ALA A 2 38.31 28.66 1.34
CA ALA A 2 37.01 28.68 2.00
C ALA A 2 36.12 27.60 1.38
N THR A 3 35.73 26.60 2.16
CA THR A 3 34.72 25.62 1.77
C THR A 3 33.39 26.34 1.63
N ILE A 4 32.96 26.57 0.39
CA ILE A 4 31.62 27.08 0.07
C ILE A 4 30.64 26.03 0.59
N THR A 5 30.05 26.27 1.75
CA THR A 5 29.03 25.39 2.31
C THR A 5 27.76 25.55 1.47
N ALA A 6 27.04 24.45 1.24
CA ALA A 6 25.78 24.45 0.47
C ALA A 6 24.77 25.53 0.94
N THR A 7 24.83 25.94 2.21
CA THR A 7 24.00 27.01 2.79
C THR A 7 24.32 28.42 2.30
N SER A 8 25.42 28.63 1.59
CA SER A 8 25.84 29.95 1.05
C SER A 8 25.18 30.30 -0.29
N LEU A 9 24.58 29.32 -0.98
CA LEU A 9 23.88 29.56 -2.24
C LEU A 9 22.56 30.34 -2.01
N PRO A 10 22.23 31.29 -2.91
CA PRO A 10 20.95 31.99 -2.91
C PRO A 10 19.73 31.03 -2.97
N PRO A 11 18.59 31.40 -2.35
CA PRO A 11 17.36 30.60 -2.38
C PRO A 11 16.89 30.22 -3.78
N GLU A 12 17.07 31.13 -4.75
CA GLU A 12 16.61 30.98 -6.13
C GLU A 12 17.34 29.83 -6.83
N LEU A 13 18.65 29.70 -6.59
CA LEU A 13 19.44 28.60 -7.13
C LEU A 13 19.02 27.27 -6.51
N TRP A 14 18.67 27.25 -5.23
CA TRP A 14 18.15 26.02 -4.60
C TRP A 14 16.81 25.59 -5.17
N LEU A 15 15.91 26.54 -5.46
CA LEU A 15 14.62 26.23 -6.09
C LEU A 15 14.76 25.71 -7.52
N ASP A 16 15.85 26.05 -8.21
CA ASP A 16 16.18 25.53 -9.53
C ASP A 16 16.85 24.15 -9.46
N ILE A 17 17.76 23.94 -8.49
CA ILE A 17 18.49 22.68 -8.32
C ILE A 17 17.58 21.56 -7.78
N LEU A 18 16.77 21.85 -6.76
CA LEU A 18 16.01 20.83 -6.02
C LEU A 18 15.11 19.95 -6.91
N PRO A 19 14.39 20.48 -7.91
CA PRO A 19 13.56 19.67 -8.81
C PRO A 19 14.32 18.65 -9.65
N HIS A 20 15.63 18.82 -9.85
CA HIS A 20 16.46 17.89 -10.63
C HIS A 20 17.03 16.75 -9.78
N VAL A 21 16.94 16.83 -8.46
CA VAL A 21 17.33 15.74 -7.57
C VAL A 21 16.28 14.64 -7.67
N PRO A 22 16.66 13.36 -7.85
CA PRO A 22 15.72 12.24 -7.81
C PRO A 22 14.90 12.29 -6.52
N TYR A 23 13.60 12.45 -6.70
CA TYR A 23 12.68 12.61 -5.59
C TYR A 23 12.52 11.27 -4.86
N SER A 24 12.75 11.30 -3.55
CA SER A 24 12.22 10.31 -2.63
C SER A 24 11.75 11.02 -1.35
N PRO A 25 10.73 10.50 -0.63
CA PRO A 25 10.28 11.09 0.62
C PRO A 25 11.40 11.19 1.66
N SER A 26 12.32 10.22 1.71
CA SER A 26 13.48 10.23 2.60
C SER A 26 14.48 11.32 2.22
N THR A 27 14.83 11.47 0.93
CA THR A 27 15.70 12.55 0.45
C THR A 27 15.14 13.92 0.82
N LEU A 28 13.85 14.16 0.62
CA LEU A 28 13.22 15.44 1.01
C LEU A 28 13.29 15.67 2.52
N THR A 29 13.11 14.61 3.32
CA THR A 29 13.19 14.68 4.77
C THR A 29 14.60 15.01 5.23
N THR A 30 15.61 14.35 4.67
CA THR A 30 17.03 14.66 4.91
C THR A 30 17.33 16.12 4.55
N LEU A 31 16.89 16.61 3.40
CA LEU A 31 17.09 18.01 2.98
C LEU A 31 16.49 19.02 3.98
N ARG A 32 15.30 18.72 4.53
CA ARG A 32 14.67 19.55 5.58
C ARG A 32 15.47 19.55 6.89
N LEU A 33 16.19 18.47 7.19
CA LEU A 33 16.99 18.33 8.41
C LEU A 33 18.38 19.00 8.30
N ILE A 34 18.90 19.23 7.10
CA ILE A 34 20.22 19.83 6.88
C ILE A 34 20.30 21.25 7.46
N SER A 35 19.26 22.08 7.27
CA SER A 35 19.23 23.42 7.88
C SER A 35 17.81 23.97 8.03
N ARG A 36 17.63 24.88 9.01
CA ARG A 36 16.36 25.61 9.19
C ARG A 36 15.99 26.44 7.96
N ARG A 37 16.98 26.98 7.25
CA ARG A 37 16.78 27.76 6.03
C ARG A 37 16.24 26.89 4.89
N PHE A 38 16.77 25.68 4.72
CA PHE A 38 16.23 24.71 3.76
C PHE A 38 14.80 24.30 4.10
N ASN A 39 14.53 24.00 5.37
CA ASN A 39 13.19 23.66 5.80
C ASN A 39 12.19 24.79 5.49
N ALA A 40 12.53 26.05 5.81
CA ALA A 40 11.70 27.21 5.50
C ALA A 40 11.47 27.36 3.98
N LEU A 41 12.54 27.26 3.17
CA LEU A 41 12.47 27.36 1.72
C LEU A 41 11.59 26.26 1.09
N ILE A 42 11.78 25.01 1.51
CA ILE A 42 11.01 23.87 1.03
C ILE A 42 9.52 24.04 1.38
N ASN A 43 9.21 24.49 2.60
CA ASN A 43 7.82 24.65 3.03
C ASN A 43 7.14 25.85 2.38
N TRP A 44 7.83 26.98 2.22
CA TRP A 44 7.26 28.18 1.58
C TRP A 44 7.02 28.00 0.08
N HIS A 45 7.84 27.20 -0.59
CA HIS A 45 7.74 26.97 -2.04
C HIS A 45 7.21 25.58 -2.40
N GLU A 46 6.45 24.93 -1.51
CA GLU A 46 5.94 23.57 -1.71
C GLU A 46 5.24 23.41 -3.07
N THR A 47 4.31 24.29 -3.42
CA THR A 47 3.53 24.18 -4.66
C THR A 47 4.40 24.28 -5.91
N SER A 48 5.36 25.21 -5.92
CA SER A 48 6.31 25.39 -7.02
C SER A 48 7.25 24.19 -7.15
N LEU A 49 7.80 23.72 -6.03
CA LEU A 49 8.70 22.57 -5.98
C LEU A 49 7.99 21.29 -6.42
N VAL A 50 6.79 21.00 -5.91
CA VAL A 50 6.00 19.83 -6.30
C VAL A 50 5.69 19.86 -7.80
N LYS A 51 5.31 21.02 -8.34
CA LYS A 51 5.07 21.20 -9.78
C LYS A 51 6.33 20.90 -10.60
N ASN A 52 7.48 21.41 -10.18
CA ASN A 52 8.74 21.22 -10.90
C ASN A 52 9.25 19.77 -10.76
N ILE A 53 9.20 19.17 -9.57
CA ILE A 53 9.57 17.76 -9.35
C ILE A 53 8.71 16.84 -10.21
N LYS A 54 7.40 17.11 -10.31
CA LYS A 54 6.52 16.35 -11.21
C LYS A 54 6.93 16.46 -12.66
N LYS A 55 7.37 17.63 -13.10
CA LYS A 55 7.80 17.86 -14.48
C LYS A 55 9.08 17.08 -14.83
N TYR A 56 10.04 17.01 -13.90
CA TYR A 56 11.37 16.45 -14.18
C TYR A 56 11.52 14.98 -13.80
N THR A 57 10.86 14.53 -12.73
CA THR A 57 11.13 13.21 -12.13
C THR A 57 10.00 12.21 -12.37
N ILE A 58 8.77 12.69 -12.52
CA ILE A 58 7.58 11.81 -12.65
C ILE A 58 7.11 11.80 -14.10
N SER A 59 7.13 10.62 -14.71
CA SER A 59 6.52 10.44 -16.03
C SER A 59 5.04 10.80 -16.00
N ALA A 60 4.57 11.55 -17.00
CA ALA A 60 3.17 11.93 -17.16
C ALA A 60 2.22 10.71 -17.22
N ASN A 61 2.73 9.54 -17.60
CA ASN A 61 1.96 8.30 -17.62
C ASN A 61 1.65 7.80 -16.21
N SER A 62 2.56 8.00 -15.26
CA SER A 62 2.38 7.57 -13.87
C SER A 62 1.25 8.32 -13.18
N THR A 63 1.08 9.60 -13.47
CA THR A 63 -0.05 10.39 -12.93
C THR A 63 -1.39 9.97 -13.50
N LYS A 64 -1.44 9.40 -14.73
CA LYS A 64 -2.68 8.90 -15.33
C LYS A 64 -3.17 7.61 -14.67
N LEU A 65 -2.28 6.85 -14.00
CA LEU A 65 -2.63 5.63 -13.29
C LEU A 65 -3.41 5.89 -11.99
N TYR A 66 -3.35 7.12 -11.45
CA TYR A 66 -3.98 7.51 -10.19
C TYR A 66 -4.77 8.82 -10.38
N PRO A 67 -5.90 8.78 -11.11
CA PRO A 67 -6.64 9.99 -11.48
C PRO A 67 -7.19 10.76 -10.26
N ASP A 68 -7.51 10.04 -9.18
CA ASP A 68 -8.17 10.58 -8.00
C ASP A 68 -7.16 11.08 -6.93
N LEU A 69 -5.84 10.91 -7.15
CA LEU A 69 -4.80 11.34 -6.22
C LEU A 69 -4.29 12.75 -6.58
N PRO A 70 -4.54 13.80 -5.78
CA PRO A 70 -4.06 15.15 -6.06
C PRO A 70 -2.56 15.29 -5.70
N PRO A 71 -1.63 15.29 -6.66
CA PRO A 71 -0.20 15.36 -6.38
C PRO A 71 0.20 16.84 -6.43
N GLN A 72 -0.43 17.67 -5.62
CA GLN A 72 -0.14 19.12 -5.53
C GLN A 72 0.62 19.48 -4.25
N THR A 73 0.73 18.51 -3.34
CA THR A 73 1.45 18.63 -2.06
C THR A 73 2.56 17.58 -2.00
N PHE A 74 3.56 17.80 -1.16
CA PHE A 74 4.58 16.81 -0.85
C PHE A 74 3.96 15.53 -0.29
N ARG A 75 2.81 15.64 0.41
CA ARG A 75 2.04 14.49 0.87
C ARG A 75 1.50 13.67 -0.30
N GLY A 76 0.82 14.31 -1.25
CA GLY A 76 0.31 13.62 -2.44
C GLY A 76 1.43 13.02 -3.29
N LEU A 77 2.56 13.71 -3.37
CA LEU A 77 3.76 13.24 -4.05
C LEU A 77 4.39 12.01 -3.37
N ALA A 78 4.47 12.02 -2.04
CA ALA A 78 4.94 10.88 -1.26
C ALA A 78 4.01 9.67 -1.40
N THR A 79 2.70 9.89 -1.40
CA THR A 79 1.71 8.82 -1.66
C THR A 79 1.90 8.21 -3.05
N LEU A 80 2.04 9.05 -4.09
CA LEU A 80 2.29 8.57 -5.46
C LEU A 80 3.57 7.72 -5.51
N TYR A 81 4.65 8.23 -4.94
CA TYR A 81 5.94 7.53 -4.91
C TYR A 81 5.82 6.17 -4.21
N ALA A 82 5.18 6.13 -3.03
CA ALA A 82 4.99 4.88 -2.28
C ALA A 82 4.18 3.85 -3.07
N ARG A 83 3.15 4.27 -3.81
CA ARG A 83 2.35 3.37 -4.65
C ARG A 83 3.11 2.84 -5.85
N GLN A 84 3.90 3.68 -6.50
CA GLN A 84 4.76 3.26 -7.60
C GLN A 84 5.83 2.27 -7.11
N GLU A 85 6.46 2.55 -5.97
CA GLU A 85 7.41 1.64 -5.34
C GLU A 85 6.75 0.31 -5.00
N THR A 86 5.55 0.33 -4.42
CA THR A 86 4.78 -0.88 -4.10
C THR A 86 4.47 -1.69 -5.36
N LEU A 87 4.02 -1.06 -6.44
CA LEU A 87 3.77 -1.75 -7.72
C LEU A 87 5.05 -2.39 -8.28
N GLN A 88 6.17 -1.68 -8.19
CA GLN A 88 7.45 -2.21 -8.63
C GLN A 88 7.92 -3.38 -7.75
N ASP A 89 7.73 -3.30 -6.44
CA ASP A 89 8.10 -4.37 -5.52
C ASP A 89 7.26 -5.62 -5.77
N VAL A 90 5.95 -5.48 -6.02
CA VAL A 90 5.08 -6.58 -6.44
C VAL A 90 5.52 -7.16 -7.79
N ALA A 91 5.83 -6.32 -8.78
CA ALA A 91 6.28 -6.77 -10.09
C ALA A 91 7.63 -7.51 -10.01
N ARG A 92 8.56 -7.05 -9.17
CA ARG A 92 9.84 -7.74 -8.93
C ARG A 92 9.66 -9.08 -8.23
N ALA A 93 8.71 -9.18 -7.30
CA ALA A 93 8.41 -10.42 -6.59
C ALA A 93 7.55 -11.40 -7.41
N TRP A 94 6.90 -10.93 -8.49
CA TRP A 94 5.95 -11.72 -9.27
C TRP A 94 6.51 -13.06 -9.78
N PRO A 95 7.73 -13.14 -10.34
CA PRO A 95 8.30 -14.42 -10.79
C PRO A 95 8.42 -15.46 -9.66
N ASP A 96 8.81 -15.00 -8.47
CA ASP A 96 8.96 -15.85 -7.28
C ASP A 96 7.58 -16.27 -6.75
N ILE A 97 6.61 -15.34 -6.75
CA ILE A 97 5.22 -15.61 -6.35
C ILE A 97 4.62 -16.71 -7.24
N VAL A 98 4.72 -16.58 -8.56
CA VAL A 98 4.11 -17.52 -9.51
C VAL A 98 4.83 -18.86 -9.52
N SER A 99 6.13 -18.88 -9.23
CA SER A 99 6.93 -20.10 -9.14
C SER A 99 6.77 -20.82 -7.80
N ALA A 100 6.12 -20.19 -6.82
CA ALA A 100 5.89 -20.80 -5.52
C ALA A 100 4.92 -21.98 -5.63
N SER A 101 5.38 -23.12 -5.10
CA SER A 101 4.57 -24.30 -4.85
C SER A 101 4.51 -24.57 -3.36
N ASN A 102 3.33 -24.91 -2.85
CA ASN A 102 3.28 -25.61 -1.57
C ASN A 102 3.88 -26.99 -1.78
N GLY A 103 4.95 -27.34 -1.05
CA GLY A 103 5.68 -28.62 -1.16
C GLY A 103 4.87 -29.88 -0.80
N ALA A 104 3.54 -29.83 -0.87
CA ALA A 104 2.65 -30.96 -0.67
C ALA A 104 2.16 -31.50 -2.03
N PRO A 105 2.18 -32.82 -2.26
CA PRO A 105 1.92 -33.47 -3.56
C PRO A 105 0.46 -33.35 -4.09
N ARG A 106 -0.39 -32.52 -3.48
CA ARG A 106 -1.80 -32.31 -3.85
C ARG A 106 -2.28 -30.86 -3.78
N GLN A 107 -1.41 -29.89 -3.48
CA GLN A 107 -1.83 -28.48 -3.38
C GLN A 107 -1.58 -27.75 -4.69
N GLU A 108 -2.61 -27.05 -5.17
CA GLU A 108 -2.55 -26.17 -6.34
C GLU A 108 -1.51 -25.07 -6.09
N GLY A 109 -0.37 -25.17 -6.79
CA GLY A 109 0.62 -24.10 -6.80
C GLY A 109 0.10 -22.86 -7.52
N LEU A 110 0.89 -21.78 -7.53
CA LEU A 110 0.51 -20.50 -8.14
C LEU A 110 0.82 -20.44 -9.65
N TYR A 111 1.14 -21.57 -10.27
CA TYR A 111 1.50 -21.65 -11.69
C TYR A 111 0.40 -21.17 -12.65
N TRP A 112 -0.86 -21.23 -12.23
CA TRP A 112 -2.00 -20.74 -13.02
C TRP A 112 -1.97 -19.21 -13.19
N LEU A 113 -1.28 -18.48 -12.30
CA LEU A 113 -1.04 -17.03 -12.43
C LEU A 113 0.03 -16.69 -13.48
N LYS A 114 0.72 -17.68 -14.05
CA LYS A 114 1.79 -17.46 -15.01
C LYS A 114 1.25 -16.91 -16.34
N GLY A 115 2.01 -16.02 -16.95
CA GLY A 115 1.74 -15.50 -18.30
C GLY A 115 0.77 -14.33 -18.27
N ARG A 116 -0.46 -14.53 -18.75
CA ARG A 116 -1.37 -13.42 -19.13
C ARG A 116 -2.07 -12.74 -17.96
N TYR A 117 -1.89 -13.23 -16.74
CA TYR A 117 -2.62 -12.75 -15.58
C TYR A 117 -1.94 -11.59 -14.84
N GLU A 118 -0.63 -11.38 -15.05
CA GLU A 118 0.10 -10.27 -14.44
C GLU A 118 -0.54 -8.90 -14.77
N PRO A 119 -0.87 -8.57 -16.04
CA PRO A 119 -1.51 -7.29 -16.34
C PRO A 119 -2.91 -7.15 -15.72
N ILE A 120 -3.65 -8.25 -15.60
CA ILE A 120 -4.99 -8.27 -14.98
C ILE A 120 -4.85 -8.02 -13.48
N PHE A 121 -3.87 -8.65 -12.84
CA PHE A 121 -3.54 -8.43 -11.45
C PHE A 121 -3.15 -6.97 -11.22
N THR A 122 -2.22 -6.42 -12.02
CA THR A 122 -1.79 -5.02 -11.92
C THR A 122 -2.96 -4.05 -12.12
N ALA A 123 -3.86 -4.31 -13.08
CA ALA A 123 -5.06 -3.51 -13.29
C ALA A 123 -5.98 -3.55 -12.05
N GLY A 124 -6.16 -4.72 -11.46
CA GLY A 124 -6.92 -4.88 -10.21
C GLY A 124 -6.28 -4.12 -9.04
N VAL A 125 -4.95 -4.18 -8.90
CA VAL A 125 -4.19 -3.41 -7.89
C VAL A 125 -4.39 -1.90 -8.06
N LEU A 126 -4.39 -1.39 -9.30
CA LEU A 126 -4.69 0.01 -9.58
C LEU A 126 -6.13 0.40 -9.21
N LEU A 127 -7.10 -0.50 -9.44
CA LEU A 127 -8.48 -0.28 -9.02
C LEU A 127 -8.64 -0.31 -7.49
N LEU A 128 -7.87 -1.13 -6.77
CA LEU A 128 -7.82 -1.08 -5.31
C LEU A 128 -7.30 0.28 -4.82
N TYR A 129 -6.25 0.83 -5.44
CA TYR A 129 -5.80 2.19 -5.11
C TYR A 129 -6.89 3.23 -5.36
N ARG A 130 -7.65 3.08 -6.44
CA ARG A 130 -8.78 3.96 -6.74
C ARG A 130 -9.90 3.87 -5.69
N LEU A 131 -10.20 2.67 -5.20
CA LEU A 131 -11.16 2.46 -4.12
C LEU A 131 -10.69 3.05 -2.79
N GLN A 132 -9.38 3.08 -2.53
CA GLN A 132 -8.82 3.76 -1.36
C GLN A 132 -8.89 5.28 -1.48
N ASP A 133 -8.82 5.82 -2.69
CA ASP A 133 -8.83 7.26 -2.96
C ASP A 133 -10.23 7.87 -2.92
N THR A 134 -11.30 7.08 -2.78
CA THR A 134 -12.65 7.62 -2.72
C THR A 134 -12.76 8.61 -1.54
N PRO A 135 -13.12 9.87 -1.80
CA PRO A 135 -13.05 10.91 -0.80
C PRO A 135 -14.04 10.65 0.34
N PHE A 136 -13.60 10.97 1.55
CA PHE A 136 -14.48 11.09 2.71
C PHE A 136 -15.56 12.14 2.41
N THR A 137 -16.83 11.73 2.46
CA THR A 137 -17.93 12.67 2.68
C THR A 137 -17.98 12.98 4.17
N PRO A 138 -17.60 14.20 4.63
CA PRO A 138 -17.88 14.58 6.01
C PRO A 138 -19.39 14.59 6.20
N SER A 139 -19.90 13.60 6.94
CA SER A 139 -21.17 13.76 7.63
C SER A 139 -21.08 15.06 8.43
N ILE A 140 -22.03 15.96 8.20
CA ILE A 140 -22.13 17.36 8.67
C ILE A 140 -22.24 17.44 10.22
N LEU A 141 -21.94 16.37 10.96
CA LEU A 141 -22.23 16.21 12.39
C LEU A 141 -21.01 15.98 13.30
N SER A 142 -19.76 16.19 12.87
CA SER A 142 -18.64 16.11 13.83
C SER A 142 -17.44 17.00 13.48
N PRO A 143 -17.28 18.17 14.13
CA PRO A 143 -16.22 19.14 13.79
C PRO A 143 -14.86 18.90 14.46
N ASN A 144 -14.71 17.96 15.38
CA ASN A 144 -13.55 17.95 16.27
C ASN A 144 -12.86 16.59 16.25
N HIS A 145 -11.77 16.45 15.47
CA HIS A 145 -10.55 15.70 15.82
C HIS A 145 -9.55 15.73 14.65
N ALA A 146 -8.75 16.79 14.58
CA ALA A 146 -7.54 16.85 13.77
C ALA A 146 -6.39 16.17 14.53
N GLY A 147 -6.06 14.93 14.15
CA GLY A 147 -4.91 14.21 14.68
C GLY A 147 -4.87 12.79 14.13
N PHE A 148 -3.86 12.50 13.30
CA PHE A 148 -3.46 11.15 12.85
C PHE A 148 -4.59 10.10 12.80
N ARG A 149 -5.52 10.23 11.84
CA ARG A 149 -6.51 9.18 11.60
C ARG A 149 -6.34 8.58 10.22
N ASN A 150 -6.22 7.25 10.21
CA ASN A 150 -6.30 6.39 9.05
C ASN A 150 -7.46 6.85 8.17
N HIS A 151 -7.15 7.14 6.91
CA HIS A 151 -8.10 7.51 5.87
C HIS A 151 -8.90 6.28 5.49
N ASN A 152 -9.89 5.92 6.31
CA ASN A 152 -10.87 4.93 5.89
C ASN A 152 -11.87 5.68 4.99
N PRO A 153 -11.93 5.35 3.68
CA PRO A 153 -12.98 5.88 2.82
C PRO A 153 -14.34 5.54 3.42
N THR A 154 -15.35 6.41 3.25
CA THR A 154 -16.70 6.09 3.68
C THR A 154 -17.17 4.87 2.87
N HIS A 155 -17.54 3.79 3.55
CA HIS A 155 -18.05 2.55 2.94
C HIS A 155 -19.12 2.83 1.86
N THR A 156 -19.93 3.87 2.04
CA THR A 156 -20.91 4.37 1.08
C THR A 156 -20.29 4.93 -0.21
N ALA A 157 -19.18 5.67 -0.14
CA ALA A 157 -18.47 6.19 -1.30
C ALA A 157 -17.78 5.09 -2.10
N GLN A 158 -17.18 4.10 -1.41
CA GLN A 158 -16.62 2.91 -2.06
C GLN A 158 -17.69 2.10 -2.77
N LEU A 159 -18.81 1.86 -2.09
CA LEU A 159 -19.94 1.12 -2.66
C LEU A 159 -20.54 1.86 -3.87
N ALA A 160 -20.69 3.18 -3.79
CA ALA A 160 -21.09 3.99 -4.93
C ALA A 160 -20.11 3.86 -6.10
N LEU A 161 -18.79 3.93 -5.85
CA LEU A 161 -17.79 3.72 -6.89
C LEU A 161 -17.94 2.32 -7.52
N LEU A 162 -18.03 1.27 -6.72
CA LEU A 162 -18.22 -0.11 -7.20
C LEU A 162 -19.45 -0.25 -8.10
N HIS A 163 -20.58 0.35 -7.73
CA HIS A 163 -21.81 0.32 -8.54
C HIS A 163 -21.69 1.09 -9.85
N THR A 164 -20.78 2.06 -9.95
CA THR A 164 -20.55 2.83 -11.19
C THR A 164 -19.51 2.19 -12.11
N LEU A 165 -18.74 1.21 -11.64
CA LEU A 165 -17.73 0.56 -12.47
C LEU A 165 -18.38 -0.39 -13.49
N PRO A 166 -17.90 -0.40 -14.74
CA PRO A 166 -18.37 -1.37 -15.73
C PRO A 166 -17.92 -2.78 -15.33
N PRO A 167 -18.63 -3.84 -15.78
CA PRO A 167 -18.25 -5.23 -15.51
C PRO A 167 -16.80 -5.56 -15.89
N THR A 168 -16.29 -4.93 -16.95
CA THR A 168 -14.90 -5.08 -17.40
C THR A 168 -13.86 -4.58 -16.39
N SER A 169 -14.22 -3.62 -15.53
CA SER A 169 -13.37 -3.14 -14.43
C SER A 169 -13.62 -3.92 -13.15
N LEU A 170 -14.83 -4.43 -12.92
CA LEU A 170 -15.11 -5.30 -11.79
C LEU A 170 -14.38 -6.65 -11.90
N ALA A 171 -14.22 -7.20 -13.11
CA ALA A 171 -13.48 -8.44 -13.33
C ALA A 171 -12.03 -8.42 -12.79
N PRO A 172 -11.15 -7.46 -13.16
CA PRO A 172 -9.80 -7.38 -12.60
C PRO A 172 -9.79 -7.05 -11.10
N LEU A 173 -10.78 -6.34 -10.59
CA LEU A 173 -10.92 -6.10 -9.15
C LEU A 173 -11.23 -7.40 -8.38
N LEU A 174 -12.20 -8.19 -8.84
CA LEU A 174 -12.51 -9.50 -8.28
C LEU A 174 -11.32 -10.45 -8.42
N PHE A 175 -10.66 -10.40 -9.59
CA PHE A 175 -9.47 -11.19 -9.85
C PHE A 175 -8.34 -10.89 -8.87
N VAL A 176 -8.03 -9.62 -8.60
CA VAL A 176 -6.97 -9.28 -7.64
C VAL A 176 -7.34 -9.72 -6.23
N CYS A 177 -8.61 -9.63 -5.81
CA CYS A 177 -9.05 -10.13 -4.51
C CYS A 177 -8.82 -11.64 -4.40
N LEU A 178 -9.34 -12.40 -5.35
CA LEU A 178 -9.20 -13.86 -5.40
C LEU A 178 -7.72 -14.28 -5.47
N ALA A 179 -6.96 -13.69 -6.40
CA ALA A 179 -5.55 -13.99 -6.58
C ALA A 179 -4.74 -13.66 -5.33
N SER A 180 -5.00 -12.52 -4.68
CA SER A 180 -4.32 -12.13 -3.45
C SER A 180 -4.55 -13.13 -2.33
N VAL A 181 -5.79 -13.58 -2.12
CA VAL A 181 -6.11 -14.61 -1.12
C VAL A 181 -5.39 -15.93 -1.44
N LYS A 182 -5.41 -16.38 -2.70
CA LYS A 182 -4.73 -17.61 -3.12
C LYS A 182 -3.21 -17.50 -2.94
N ILE A 183 -2.63 -16.34 -3.26
CA ILE A 183 -1.21 -16.08 -3.04
C ILE A 183 -0.90 -16.13 -1.54
N LEU A 184 -1.68 -15.45 -0.70
CA LEU A 184 -1.52 -15.43 0.76
C LEU A 184 -1.73 -16.81 1.40
N ARG A 185 -2.56 -17.66 0.82
CA ARG A 185 -2.73 -19.04 1.27
C ARG A 185 -1.45 -19.86 1.11
N VAL A 186 -0.67 -19.60 0.06
CA VAL A 186 0.59 -20.30 -0.24
C VAL A 186 1.78 -19.65 0.48
N LEU A 187 1.87 -18.32 0.43
CA LEU A 187 3.05 -17.54 0.83
C LEU A 187 2.85 -16.67 2.06
N GLY A 188 1.62 -16.54 2.55
CA GLY A 188 1.30 -15.68 3.69
C GLY A 188 1.80 -16.22 5.03
N PRO A 189 1.72 -15.40 6.08
CA PRO A 189 2.10 -15.78 7.42
C PRO A 189 1.04 -16.70 8.04
N GLU A 190 1.38 -17.42 9.10
CA GLU A 190 0.36 -18.01 9.97
C GLU A 190 -0.40 -16.88 10.69
N PRO A 191 -1.71 -16.99 10.90
CA PRO A 191 -2.62 -18.12 10.60
C PRO A 191 -3.29 -18.08 9.20
N ILE A 192 -2.81 -17.25 8.28
CA ILE A 192 -3.43 -17.04 6.96
C ILE A 192 -3.08 -18.17 5.98
N ASN A 193 -1.87 -18.69 6.05
CA ASN A 193 -1.46 -19.76 5.15
C ASN A 193 -2.24 -21.07 5.40
N GLU A 194 -2.30 -21.90 4.37
CA GLU A 194 -3.08 -23.15 4.38
C GLU A 194 -2.63 -24.15 5.45
N ARG A 195 -1.37 -24.06 5.89
CA ARG A 195 -0.80 -25.01 6.86
C ARG A 195 -1.51 -24.93 8.19
N TRP A 196 -1.96 -23.73 8.58
CA TRP A 196 -2.65 -23.50 9.84
C TRP A 196 -4.11 -24.01 9.82
N CYS A 197 -4.88 -23.69 8.78
CA CYS A 197 -6.27 -24.16 8.62
C CYS A 197 -6.39 -25.58 8.04
N LYS A 198 -5.40 -26.46 8.20
CA LYS A 198 -5.40 -27.76 7.51
C LYS A 198 -6.49 -28.67 8.08
N GLY A 199 -7.51 -28.97 7.27
CA GLY A 199 -8.63 -29.85 7.64
C GLY A 199 -9.87 -29.13 8.16
N ASP A 200 -9.79 -27.83 8.46
CA ASP A 200 -10.93 -27.01 8.89
C ASP A 200 -11.34 -26.05 7.76
N LEU A 201 -12.44 -26.38 7.08
CA LEU A 201 -12.95 -25.59 5.96
C LEU A 201 -13.66 -24.32 6.41
N GLU A 202 -14.32 -24.35 7.57
CA GLU A 202 -15.07 -23.21 8.09
C GLU A 202 -14.10 -22.11 8.52
N VAL A 203 -13.10 -22.46 9.34
CA VAL A 203 -12.07 -21.52 9.76
C VAL A 203 -11.30 -20.97 8.56
N ARG A 204 -11.03 -21.80 7.54
CA ARG A 204 -10.41 -21.34 6.30
C ARG A 204 -11.26 -20.31 5.58
N SER A 205 -12.54 -20.59 5.39
CA SER A 205 -13.46 -19.68 4.71
C SER A 205 -13.56 -18.34 5.45
N GLU A 206 -13.56 -18.35 6.78
CA GLU A 206 -13.59 -17.12 7.57
C GLU A 206 -12.30 -16.29 7.46
N VAL A 207 -11.13 -16.95 7.43
CA VAL A 207 -9.84 -16.27 7.25
C VAL A 207 -9.70 -15.70 5.84
N GLU A 208 -10.09 -16.46 4.81
CA GLU A 208 -10.09 -16.00 3.41
C GLU A 208 -11.03 -14.79 3.26
N MET A 209 -12.25 -14.85 3.80
CA MET A 209 -13.20 -13.72 3.80
C MET A 209 -12.68 -12.49 4.55
N ALA A 210 -12.03 -12.69 5.70
CA ALA A 210 -11.41 -11.59 6.43
C ALA A 210 -10.28 -10.94 5.62
N CYS A 211 -9.48 -11.72 4.89
CA CYS A 211 -8.44 -11.19 4.00
C CYS A 211 -9.03 -10.36 2.86
N GLU A 212 -10.10 -10.84 2.21
CA GLU A 212 -10.78 -10.08 1.14
C GLU A 212 -11.36 -8.76 1.66
N THR A 213 -12.04 -8.82 2.82
CA THR A 213 -12.62 -7.64 3.46
C THR A 213 -11.54 -6.61 3.78
N VAL A 214 -10.46 -7.03 4.45
CA VAL A 214 -9.34 -6.15 4.77
C VAL A 214 -8.69 -5.58 3.50
N LEU A 215 -8.54 -6.39 2.45
CA LEU A 215 -7.94 -5.96 1.19
C LEU A 215 -8.79 -4.90 0.49
N LEU A 216 -10.12 -4.98 0.56
CA LEU A 216 -11.01 -3.96 -0.01
C LEU A 216 -11.03 -2.69 0.83
N GLU A 217 -11.00 -2.80 2.16
CA GLU A 217 -11.03 -1.66 3.07
C GLU A 217 -9.69 -0.90 3.11
N SER A 218 -8.61 -1.65 3.29
CA SER A 218 -7.26 -1.12 3.55
C SER A 218 -6.35 -1.18 2.33
N GLY A 219 -6.79 -1.81 1.23
CA GLY A 219 -6.10 -1.88 -0.05
C GLY A 219 -4.78 -2.65 -0.05
N VAL A 220 -3.98 -2.36 -1.08
CA VAL A 220 -2.79 -3.14 -1.49
C VAL A 220 -1.70 -3.19 -0.41
N GLY A 221 -1.64 -2.19 0.46
CA GLY A 221 -0.64 -2.13 1.53
C GLY A 221 -0.71 -3.33 2.47
N VAL A 222 -1.91 -3.85 2.74
CA VAL A 222 -2.08 -5.05 3.58
C VAL A 222 -1.52 -6.28 2.87
N PHE A 223 -1.84 -6.47 1.60
CA PHE A 223 -1.34 -7.60 0.81
C PHE A 223 0.20 -7.64 0.79
N VAL A 224 0.83 -6.50 0.50
CA VAL A 224 2.29 -6.35 0.46
C VAL A 224 2.91 -6.53 1.85
N GLY A 225 2.24 -6.01 2.88
CA GLY A 225 2.63 -6.21 4.28
C GLY A 225 2.62 -7.68 4.67
N LEU A 226 1.53 -8.40 4.37
CA LEU A 226 1.39 -9.83 4.67
C LEU A 226 2.41 -10.69 3.92
N LEU A 227 2.75 -10.35 2.68
CA LEU A 227 3.82 -11.04 1.94
C LEU A 227 5.24 -10.68 2.41
N GLY A 228 5.38 -9.75 3.35
CA GLY A 228 6.69 -9.30 3.82
C GLY A 228 7.50 -8.57 2.74
N LEU A 229 6.83 -8.07 1.69
CA LEU A 229 7.45 -7.33 0.57
C LEU A 229 7.72 -5.87 0.92
N SER A 230 7.16 -5.35 2.03
CA SER A 230 7.48 -3.99 2.49
C SER A 230 8.95 -3.87 2.89
N LYS A 231 9.59 -2.76 2.49
CA LYS A 231 10.99 -2.44 2.79
C LYS A 231 11.27 -2.13 4.27
N ASP A 232 10.27 -2.18 5.14
CA ASP A 232 10.44 -2.01 6.58
C ASP A 232 11.30 -3.16 7.13
N SER A 233 12.61 -2.96 7.26
CA SER A 233 13.60 -3.98 7.62
C SER A 233 13.58 -4.39 9.10
N GLY A 234 12.44 -4.24 9.80
CA GLY A 234 12.30 -4.48 11.23
C GLY A 234 11.70 -5.84 11.61
N LYS A 235 11.97 -6.28 12.85
CA LYS A 235 11.20 -7.34 13.54
C LYS A 235 9.74 -6.85 13.65
N GLY A 236 8.79 -7.55 13.03
CA GLY A 236 7.38 -7.10 12.92
C GLY A 236 6.90 -6.80 11.49
N ARG A 237 7.67 -7.16 10.45
CA ARG A 237 7.24 -7.11 9.04
C ARG A 237 5.86 -7.77 8.87
N GLY A 238 4.88 -6.98 8.42
CA GLY A 238 3.52 -7.48 8.17
C GLY A 238 2.69 -7.77 9.43
N GLU A 239 3.24 -7.61 10.64
CA GLU A 239 2.51 -7.91 11.88
C GLU A 239 1.31 -6.98 12.05
N TRP A 240 1.45 -5.72 11.66
CA TRP A 240 0.34 -4.77 11.64
C TRP A 240 -0.79 -5.23 10.70
N ALA A 241 -0.44 -5.78 9.55
CA ALA A 241 -1.40 -6.26 8.55
C ALA A 241 -2.08 -7.54 9.05
N LEU A 242 -1.31 -8.44 9.68
CA LEU A 242 -1.82 -9.63 10.32
C LEU A 242 -2.78 -9.30 11.46
N ARG A 243 -2.42 -8.38 12.36
CA ARG A 243 -3.30 -7.90 13.44
C ARG A 243 -4.61 -7.34 12.90
N TYR A 244 -4.59 -6.71 11.72
CA TYR A 244 -5.79 -6.19 11.09
C TYR A 244 -6.71 -7.32 10.59
N VAL A 245 -6.17 -8.35 9.93
CA VAL A 245 -6.93 -9.55 9.52
C VAL A 245 -7.47 -10.30 10.73
N VAL A 246 -6.64 -10.53 11.76
CA VAL A 246 -7.02 -11.17 13.02
C VAL A 246 -8.13 -10.40 13.73
N ARG A 247 -8.11 -9.07 13.65
CA ARG A 247 -9.18 -8.24 14.20
C ARG A 247 -10.51 -8.50 13.50
N ILE A 248 -10.54 -8.79 12.20
CA ILE A 248 -11.81 -9.05 11.50
C ILE A 248 -12.27 -10.50 11.70
N SER A 249 -11.35 -11.46 11.79
CA SER A 249 -11.68 -12.88 11.90
C SER A 249 -11.89 -13.34 13.35
N ASN A 250 -13.11 -13.75 13.69
CA ASN A 250 -13.47 -14.31 15.00
C ASN A 250 -12.66 -15.56 15.43
N PRO A 251 -12.38 -16.55 14.57
CA PRO A 251 -11.60 -17.73 14.94
C PRO A 251 -10.15 -17.35 15.26
N LEU A 252 -9.59 -16.37 14.55
CA LEU A 252 -8.26 -15.86 14.86
C LEU A 252 -8.22 -15.12 16.21
N ARG A 253 -9.28 -14.38 16.57
CA ARG A 253 -9.39 -13.76 17.91
C ARG A 253 -9.40 -14.81 19.03
N ARG A 254 -10.09 -15.94 18.84
CA ARG A 254 -10.13 -17.04 19.82
C ARG A 254 -8.76 -17.67 20.03
N VAL A 255 -7.98 -17.80 18.97
CA VAL A 255 -6.62 -18.36 19.01
C VAL A 255 -5.62 -17.38 19.64
N SER A 256 -5.69 -16.09 19.33
CA SER A 256 -4.86 -15.07 19.99
C SER A 256 -5.13 -14.94 21.49
N LEU A 257 -6.35 -15.22 21.94
CA LEU A 257 -6.69 -15.28 23.37
C LEU A 257 -6.18 -16.56 24.06
N GLY A 258 -6.05 -17.68 23.33
CA GLY A 258 -5.48 -18.93 23.86
C GLY A 258 -3.96 -18.87 24.07
N VAL A 259 -3.22 -18.25 23.14
CA VAL A 259 -1.74 -18.13 23.22
C VAL A 259 -1.29 -17.23 24.38
N LEU A 260 -2.12 -16.28 24.81
CA LEU A 260 -1.85 -15.46 26.00
C LEU A 260 -2.02 -16.23 27.32
N HIS A 261 -2.76 -17.34 27.31
CA HIS A 261 -2.96 -18.17 28.50
C HIS A 261 -1.78 -19.14 28.71
N ASP A 262 -1.21 -19.67 27.63
CA ASP A 262 -0.06 -20.59 27.66
C ASP A 262 1.29 -19.91 27.94
N MET A 263 1.38 -18.58 27.83
CA MET A 263 2.57 -17.81 28.26
C MET A 263 2.51 -17.36 29.72
N SER A 264 1.42 -17.67 30.43
CA SER A 264 1.22 -17.37 31.86
C SER A 264 1.28 -18.60 32.77
N SER A 265 1.61 -19.77 32.21
CA SER A 265 1.72 -21.05 32.92
C SER A 265 3.18 -21.53 32.96
#